data_AF-W2TBH1-F1
#
_entry.id   AF-W2TBH1-F1
#
_cell.length_a   1.000
_cell.length_b   1.000
_cell.length_c   1.000
_cell.angle_alpha   90.00
_cell.angle_beta   90.00
_cell.angle_gamma   90.00
#
_symmetry.space_group_name_H-M   'P 1'
#
loop_
_entity.id
_entity.type
_entity.pdbx_description
1 polymer ?
#
loop_
_entity_poly.entity_id
_entity_poly.type
_entity_poly.pdbx_seq_one_letter_code
_entity_poly.pdbx_strand_id
1 'polypeptide(L)'
;MRRDIIRYSVLSQILVFRDVSLKVRRRFPNMSSIVTAGFLRENELKDLEDIKIVYNKYWAPINWALNICVKALKSSYFESPYAMIVVQNEIKAFRGALALLCNFDWVPVPIAYPQVVFLAVRSYFTLCLVSRQFIIGEKAMFHSV
;
A
#
# COMPACT_ATOMS: atom_id res chain seq x y z
N MET A 1 -25.96 -5.92 2.82
CA MET A 1 -25.58 -5.36 1.50
C MET A 1 -24.70 -4.13 1.60
N ARG A 2 -25.19 -2.94 2.01
CA ARG A 2 -24.35 -1.72 2.08
C ARG A 2 -23.11 -1.89 2.97
N ARG A 3 -23.29 -2.42 4.18
CA ARG A 3 -22.18 -2.74 5.11
C ARG A 3 -21.19 -3.76 4.54
N ASP A 4 -21.68 -4.74 3.78
CA ASP A 4 -20.83 -5.77 3.18
C ASP A 4 -19.99 -5.23 2.03
N ILE A 5 -20.54 -4.33 1.20
CA ILE A 5 -19.77 -3.63 0.15
C ILE A 5 -18.59 -2.88 0.77
N ILE A 6 -18.85 -2.09 1.81
CA ILE A 6 -17.80 -1.33 2.51
C ILE A 6 -16.80 -2.27 3.15
N ARG A 7 -17.26 -3.32 3.85
CA ARG A 7 -16.37 -4.29 4.49
C ARG A 7 -15.45 -4.98 3.48
N TYR A 8 -15.95 -5.34 2.30
CA TYR A 8 -15.12 -5.93 1.26
C TYR A 8 -14.10 -4.95 0.66
N SER A 9 -14.46 -3.68 0.49
CA SER A 9 -13.49 -2.64 0.10
C SER A 9 -12.38 -2.50 1.16
N VAL A 10 -12.75 -2.44 2.44
CA VAL A 10 -11.79 -2.35 3.55
C VAL A 10 -10.95 -3.63 3.68
N LEU A 11 -11.54 -4.80 3.45
CA LEU A 11 -10.80 -6.06 3.43
C LEU A 11 -9.74 -6.06 2.33
N SER A 12 -10.07 -5.61 1.11
CA SER A 12 -9.09 -5.45 0.03
C SER A 12 -7.96 -4.50 0.43
N GLN A 13 -8.30 -3.37 1.06
CA GLN A 13 -7.32 -2.42 1.58
C GLN A 13 -6.38 -3.04 2.62
N ILE A 14 -6.91 -3.81 3.58
CA ILE A 14 -6.11 -4.49 4.60
C ILE A 14 -5.14 -5.49 3.94
N LEU A 15 -5.61 -6.26 2.95
CA LEU A 15 -4.77 -7.21 2.23
C LEU A 15 -3.61 -6.53 1.49
N VAL A 16 -3.86 -5.40 0.82
CA VAL A 16 -2.80 -4.62 0.15
C VAL A 16 -1.87 -3.99 1.17
N PHE A 17 -2.41 -3.34 2.21
CA PHE A 17 -1.59 -2.63 3.20
C PHE A 17 -0.74 -3.58 4.05
N ARG A 18 -1.16 -4.83 4.24
CA ARG A 18 -0.35 -5.83 4.93
C ARG A 18 0.97 -6.11 4.21
N ASP A 19 0.97 -6.04 2.88
CA ASP A 19 2.16 -6.29 2.08
C ASP A 19 3.05 -5.05 2.05
N VAL A 20 2.47 -3.87 1.82
CA VAL A 20 3.22 -2.61 1.68
C VAL A 20 3.65 -2.00 3.02
N SER A 21 2.87 -2.16 4.10
CA SER A 21 3.10 -1.49 5.39
C SER A 21 3.43 -2.47 6.52
N LEU A 22 4.64 -2.33 7.07
CA LEU A 22 5.07 -3.10 8.25
C LEU A 22 4.16 -2.91 9.46
N LYS A 23 3.58 -1.71 9.65
CA LYS A 23 2.66 -1.43 10.77
C LYS A 23 1.38 -2.27 10.64
N VAL A 24 0.83 -2.35 9.43
CA VAL A 24 -0.39 -3.13 9.17
C VAL A 24 -0.08 -4.62 9.22
N ARG A 25 1.08 -5.04 8.70
CA ARG A 25 1.57 -6.43 8.82
C ARG A 25 1.67 -6.91 10.26
N ARG A 26 2.19 -6.06 11.15
CA ARG A 26 2.27 -6.39 12.59
C ARG A 26 0.89 -6.50 13.25
N ARG A 27 -0.07 -5.68 12.83
CA ARG A 27 -1.45 -5.71 13.34
C ARG A 27 -2.23 -6.93 12.83
N PHE A 28 -2.03 -7.30 11.57
CA PHE A 28 -2.71 -8.42 10.91
C PHE A 28 -1.68 -9.38 10.30
N PRO A 29 -0.95 -10.15 11.12
CA PRO A 29 0.10 -11.03 10.62
C PRO A 29 -0.46 -12.17 9.78
N ASN A 30 -1.59 -12.75 10.21
CA ASN A 30 -2.17 -13.95 9.63
C ASN A 30 -3.61 -13.68 9.16
N MET A 31 -4.13 -14.52 8.26
CA MET A 31 -5.54 -14.42 7.83
C MET A 31 -6.52 -14.61 9.00
N SER A 32 -6.19 -15.49 9.96
CA SER A 32 -6.97 -15.69 11.18
C SER A 32 -7.11 -14.42 12.02
N SER A 33 -6.10 -13.56 12.05
CA SER A 33 -6.16 -12.26 12.73
C SER A 33 -7.16 -11.31 12.07
N ILE A 34 -7.30 -11.38 10.74
CA ILE A 34 -8.28 -10.60 9.97
C ILE A 34 -9.70 -11.12 10.23
N VAL A 35 -9.86 -12.44 10.35
CA VAL A 35 -11.14 -13.07 10.73
C VAL A 35 -11.55 -12.66 12.14
N THR A 36 -10.64 -12.78 13.10
CA THR A 36 -10.87 -12.41 14.50
C THR A 36 -11.24 -10.93 14.65
N ALA A 37 -10.64 -10.06 13.83
CA ALA A 37 -10.96 -8.64 13.79
C ALA A 37 -12.30 -8.31 13.10
N GLY A 38 -13.00 -9.30 12.54
CA GLY A 38 -14.32 -9.15 11.93
C GLY A 38 -14.34 -8.59 10.50
N PHE A 39 -13.18 -8.43 9.86
CA PHE A 39 -13.11 -7.94 8.48
C PHE A 39 -13.38 -9.04 7.44
N LEU A 40 -13.04 -10.29 7.78
CA LEU A 40 -13.25 -11.48 6.95
C LEU A 40 -14.09 -12.49 7.74
N ARG A 41 -15.04 -13.18 7.10
CA ARG A 41 -15.79 -14.27 7.73
C ARG A 41 -15.12 -15.62 7.45
N GLU A 42 -15.38 -16.63 8.28
CA GLU A 42 -14.77 -17.95 8.11
C GLU A 42 -15.15 -18.63 6.78
N ASN A 43 -16.39 -18.47 6.33
CA ASN A 43 -16.82 -18.98 5.03
C ASN A 43 -16.09 -18.27 3.87
N GLU A 44 -15.88 -16.96 3.98
CA GLU A 44 -15.18 -16.17 2.97
C GLU A 44 -13.67 -16.45 2.97
N LEU A 45 -13.10 -16.84 4.11
CA LEU A 45 -11.73 -17.32 4.18
C LEU A 45 -11.56 -18.60 3.39
N LYS A 46 -12.49 -19.57 3.54
CA LYS A 46 -12.49 -20.80 2.73
C LYS A 46 -12.58 -20.50 1.24
N ASP A 47 -13.48 -19.61 0.85
CA ASP A 47 -13.62 -19.17 -0.55
C ASP A 47 -12.33 -18.52 -1.07
N LEU A 48 -11.63 -17.75 -0.24
CA LEU A 48 -10.35 -17.13 -0.59
C LEU A 48 -9.21 -18.15 -0.73
N GLU A 49 -9.19 -19.16 0.13
CA GLU A 49 -8.21 -20.25 0.12
C GLU A 49 -8.39 -21.17 -1.09
N ASP A 50 -9.63 -21.45 -1.48
CA ASP A 50 -9.97 -22.29 -2.64
C ASP A 50 -9.50 -21.71 -3.98
N ILE A 51 -9.26 -20.39 -4.06
CA ILE A 51 -8.65 -19.76 -5.24
C ILE A 51 -7.19 -20.21 -5.37
N LYS A 52 -6.92 -21.23 -6.19
CA LYS A 52 -5.58 -21.79 -6.43
C LYS A 52 -4.75 -20.92 -7.37
N ILE A 53 -4.24 -19.80 -6.86
CA ILE A 53 -3.38 -18.86 -7.59
C ILE A 53 -2.20 -18.47 -6.69
N VAL A 54 -1.00 -18.35 -7.29
CA VAL A 54 0.25 -18.00 -6.59
C VAL A 54 0.31 -16.51 -6.24
N TYR A 55 -0.36 -15.65 -7.03
CA TYR A 55 -0.42 -14.20 -6.85
C TYR A 55 -1.32 -13.77 -5.68
N ASN A 56 -1.10 -12.55 -5.18
CA ASN A 56 -1.91 -11.98 -4.12
C ASN A 56 -3.39 -11.82 -4.56
N LYS A 57 -4.29 -12.21 -3.65
CA LYS A 57 -5.74 -12.33 -3.84
C LYS A 57 -6.52 -11.08 -3.37
N TYR A 58 -5.86 -9.93 -3.21
CA TYR A 58 -6.51 -8.68 -2.78
C TYR A 58 -7.65 -8.20 -3.70
N TRP A 59 -7.70 -8.68 -4.94
CA TRP A 59 -8.76 -8.37 -5.90
C TRP A 59 -10.08 -9.12 -5.61
N ALA A 60 -10.03 -10.26 -4.91
CA ALA A 60 -11.20 -11.11 -4.70
C ALA A 60 -12.31 -10.41 -3.89
N PRO A 61 -12.02 -9.70 -2.77
CA PRO A 61 -13.04 -8.93 -2.06
C PRO A 61 -13.71 -7.85 -2.90
N ILE A 62 -12.94 -7.16 -3.78
CA ILE A 62 -13.52 -6.15 -4.69
C ILE A 62 -14.50 -6.82 -5.66
N ASN A 63 -14.15 -7.99 -6.20
CA ASN A 63 -15.06 -8.74 -7.07
C ASN A 63 -16.34 -9.15 -6.33
N TRP A 64 -16.24 -9.57 -5.07
CA TRP A 64 -17.41 -9.87 -4.24
C TRP A 64 -18.28 -8.62 -3.99
N ALA A 65 -17.67 -7.45 -3.77
CA ALA A 65 -18.39 -6.18 -3.63
C ALA A 65 -19.18 -5.83 -4.90
N LEU A 66 -18.56 -5.97 -6.08
CA LEU A 66 -19.22 -5.75 -7.37
C LEU A 66 -20.39 -6.72 -7.59
N ASN A 67 -20.22 -7.99 -7.21
CA ASN A 67 -21.29 -9.00 -7.27
C ASN A 67 -22.46 -8.66 -6.34
N ILE A 68 -22.20 -8.07 -5.16
CA ILE A 68 -23.27 -7.56 -4.29
C ILE A 68 -24.04 -6.43 -4.97
N CYS A 69 -23.36 -5.51 -5.69
CA CYS A 69 -24.04 -4.46 -6.45
C CYS A 69 -25.00 -5.04 -7.50
N VAL A 70 -24.59 -6.09 -8.23
CA VAL A 70 -25.45 -6.75 -9.22
C VAL A 70 -26.65 -7.44 -8.54
N LYS A 71 -26.44 -8.11 -7.41
CA LYS A 71 -27.53 -8.70 -6.61
C LYS A 71 -28.50 -7.64 -6.09
N ALA A 72 -27.98 -6.47 -5.70
CA ALA A 72 -28.78 -5.36 -5.21
C ALA A 72 -29.68 -4.77 -6.31
N LEU A 73 -29.19 -4.72 -7.56
CA LEU A 73 -30.00 -4.30 -8.72
C LEU A 73 -31.14 -5.30 -8.96
N LYS A 74 -30.85 -6.61 -8.96
CA LYS A 74 -31.89 -7.65 -9.12
C LYS A 74 -32.96 -7.61 -8.04
N SER A 75 -32.59 -7.18 -6.83
CA SER A 75 -33.50 -7.08 -5.69
C SER A 75 -34.20 -5.70 -5.61
N SER A 76 -34.12 -4.89 -6.67
CA SER A 76 -34.70 -3.54 -6.78
C SER A 76 -34.24 -2.54 -5.70
N TYR A 77 -33.04 -2.70 -5.13
CA TYR A 77 -32.45 -1.69 -4.23
C TYR A 77 -31.86 -0.49 -4.98
N PHE A 78 -31.60 -0.64 -6.28
CA PHE A 78 -31.19 0.45 -7.16
C PHE A 78 -32.37 0.86 -8.03
N GLU A 79 -32.63 2.16 -8.11
CA GLU A 79 -33.70 2.74 -8.94
C GLU A 79 -33.46 2.51 -10.43
N SER A 80 -32.19 2.48 -10.84
CA SER A 80 -31.78 2.34 -12.24
C SER A 80 -30.47 1.55 -12.34
N PRO A 81 -30.26 0.79 -13.43
CA PRO A 81 -28.95 0.22 -13.75
C PRO A 81 -27.82 1.27 -13.79
N TYR A 82 -28.13 2.51 -14.15
CA TYR A 82 -27.15 3.60 -14.16
C TYR A 82 -26.63 3.92 -12.75
N ALA A 83 -27.52 3.98 -11.75
CA ALA A 83 -27.13 4.22 -10.36
C ALA A 83 -26.17 3.13 -9.83
N MET A 84 -26.40 1.87 -10.22
CA MET A 84 -25.50 0.76 -9.89
C MET A 84 -24.12 0.96 -10.55
N ILE A 85 -24.07 1.37 -11.82
CA ILE A 85 -22.82 1.60 -12.55
C ILE A 85 -21.98 2.69 -11.88
N VAL A 86 -22.61 3.78 -11.44
CA VAL A 86 -21.92 4.86 -10.71
C VAL A 86 -21.24 4.31 -9.45
N VAL A 87 -21.95 3.53 -8.63
CA VAL A 87 -21.37 2.90 -7.43
C VAL A 87 -20.24 1.93 -7.78
N GLN A 88 -20.41 1.12 -8.84
CA GLN A 88 -19.35 0.22 -9.28
C GLN A 88 -18.11 0.98 -9.79
N ASN A 89 -18.28 2.15 -10.40
CA ASN A 89 -17.17 2.98 -10.85
C ASN A 89 -16.37 3.52 -9.67
N GLU A 90 -17.02 3.95 -8.58
CA GLU A 90 -16.32 4.36 -7.35
C GLU A 90 -15.53 3.19 -6.72
N ILE A 91 -16.11 1.99 -6.69
CA ILE A 91 -15.40 0.79 -6.22
C ILE A 91 -14.18 0.47 -7.10
N LYS A 92 -14.31 0.63 -8.43
CA LYS A 92 -13.21 0.43 -9.38
C LYS A 92 -12.13 1.50 -9.23
N ALA A 93 -12.50 2.76 -9.00
CA ALA A 93 -11.57 3.86 -8.75
C ALA A 93 -10.75 3.58 -7.47
N PHE A 94 -11.42 3.13 -6.40
CA PHE A 94 -10.76 2.69 -5.18
C PHE A 94 -9.77 1.53 -5.43
N ARG A 95 -10.17 0.52 -6.20
CA ARG A 95 -9.27 -0.57 -6.63
C ARG A 95 -8.06 -0.05 -7.42
N GLY A 96 -8.28 0.95 -8.28
CA GLY A 96 -7.23 1.61 -9.06
C GLY A 96 -6.18 2.27 -8.16
N ALA A 97 -6.62 2.99 -7.12
CA ALA A 97 -5.73 3.59 -6.13
C ALA A 97 -4.91 2.54 -5.36
N LEU A 98 -5.54 1.41 -4.98
CA LEU A 98 -4.82 0.29 -4.35
C LEU A 98 -3.80 -0.34 -5.29
N ALA A 99 -4.13 -0.52 -6.57
CA ALA A 99 -3.21 -1.06 -7.56
C ALA A 99 -2.01 -0.12 -7.80
N LEU A 100 -2.23 1.19 -7.81
CA LEU A 100 -1.15 2.17 -7.89
C LEU A 100 -0.18 2.02 -6.70
N LEU A 101 -0.69 1.80 -5.49
CA LEU A 101 0.15 1.55 -4.32
C LEU A 101 0.99 0.28 -4.47
N CYS A 102 0.40 -0.81 -4.97
CA CYS A 102 1.16 -2.03 -5.27
C CYS A 102 2.27 -1.78 -6.32
N ASN A 103 2.02 -0.94 -7.32
CA ASN A 103 3.03 -0.62 -8.33
C ASN A 103 4.22 0.14 -7.73
N PHE A 104 3.97 1.07 -6.80
CA PHE A 104 5.05 1.78 -6.10
C PHE A 104 5.87 0.88 -5.18
N ASP A 105 5.25 -0.14 -4.58
CA ASP A 105 5.95 -1.14 -3.77
C ASP A 105 6.75 -2.12 -4.64
N TRP A 106 6.18 -2.53 -5.79
CA TRP A 106 6.82 -3.44 -6.74
C TRP A 106 8.05 -2.81 -7.42
N VAL A 107 7.93 -1.55 -7.85
CA VAL A 107 8.99 -0.85 -8.61
C VAL A 107 9.58 0.28 -7.76
N PRO A 108 10.62 -0.01 -6.95
CA PRO A 108 11.33 1.04 -6.24
C PRO A 108 12.18 1.89 -7.20
N VAL A 109 12.59 3.07 -6.72
CA VAL A 109 13.56 3.92 -7.43
C VAL A 109 14.84 3.10 -7.73
N PRO A 110 15.43 3.22 -8.94
CA PRO A 110 16.64 2.48 -9.27
C PRO A 110 17.73 2.66 -8.21
N ILE A 111 18.28 1.56 -7.71
CA ILE A 111 19.22 1.57 -6.57
C ILE A 111 20.46 2.43 -6.82
N ALA A 112 20.87 2.57 -8.08
CA ALA A 112 22.00 3.41 -8.49
C ALA A 112 21.78 4.89 -8.14
N TYR A 113 20.55 5.39 -8.19
CA TYR A 113 20.25 6.81 -7.96
C TYR A 113 20.62 7.26 -6.53
N PRO A 114 20.08 6.65 -5.46
CA PRO A 114 20.49 7.00 -4.11
C PRO A 114 21.96 6.68 -3.83
N GLN A 115 22.53 5.64 -4.46
CA GLN A 115 23.96 5.31 -4.30
C GLN A 115 24.87 6.44 -4.80
N VAL A 116 24.62 6.99 -5.99
CA VAL A 116 25.40 8.11 -6.55
C VAL A 116 25.27 9.34 -5.66
N VAL A 117 24.06 9.65 -5.19
CA VAL A 117 23.82 10.77 -4.27
C VAL A 117 24.58 10.58 -2.95
N PHE A 118 24.53 9.39 -2.35
CA PHE A 118 25.27 9.10 -1.12
C PHE A 118 26.78 9.19 -1.31
N LEU A 119 27.30 8.69 -2.43
CA LEU A 119 28.72 8.78 -2.73
C LEU A 119 29.17 10.24 -2.84
N ALA A 120 28.42 11.07 -3.59
CA ALA A 120 28.74 12.48 -3.78
C ALA A 120 28.69 13.27 -2.46
N VAL A 121 27.66 13.05 -1.64
CA VAL A 121 27.53 13.72 -0.34
C VAL A 121 28.64 13.27 0.61
N ARG A 122 28.92 11.98 0.70
CA ARG A 122 29.96 11.44 1.59
C ARG A 122 31.36 11.85 1.17
N SER A 123 31.67 11.86 -0.13
CA SER A 123 32.98 12.30 -0.62
C SER A 123 33.21 13.78 -0.32
N TYR A 124 32.21 14.63 -0.55
CA TYR A 124 32.26 16.05 -0.22
C TYR A 124 32.59 16.29 1.26
N PHE A 125 31.85 15.64 2.17
CA PHE A 125 32.09 15.80 3.61
C PHE A 125 33.42 15.17 4.06
N THR A 126 33.85 14.08 3.44
CA THR A 126 35.17 13.48 3.71
C THR A 126 36.30 14.45 3.34
N LEU A 127 36.18 15.13 2.21
CA LEU A 127 37.14 16.17 1.82
C LEU A 127 37.11 17.36 2.78
N CYS A 128 35.91 17.81 3.19
CA CYS A 128 35.76 18.91 4.15
C CYS A 128 36.36 18.58 5.53
N LEU A 129 36.28 17.32 5.97
CA LEU A 129 36.89 16.88 7.23
C LEU A 129 38.40 17.12 7.27
N VAL A 130 39.09 17.10 6.13
CA VAL A 130 40.53 17.36 6.05
C VAL A 130 40.81 18.81 5.68
N SER A 131 40.12 19.34 4.66
CA SER A 131 40.44 20.65 4.09
C SER A 131 40.01 21.84 4.94
N ARG A 132 39.06 21.67 5.86
CA ARG A 132 38.53 22.74 6.72
C ARG A 132 38.98 22.64 8.18
N GLN A 133 40.05 21.90 8.47
CA GLN A 133 40.64 21.89 9.81
C GLN A 133 41.34 23.21 10.11
N PHE A 134 41.19 23.72 11.33
CA PHE A 134 41.97 24.86 11.80
C PHE A 134 43.41 24.42 12.07
N ILE A 135 44.37 25.08 11.43
CA ILE A 135 45.79 24.82 11.66
C ILE A 135 46.22 25.57 12.93
N ILE A 136 46.75 24.85 13.91
CA ILE A 136 47.28 25.44 15.16
C ILE A 136 48.82 25.49 15.04
N GLY A 137 49.40 26.69 15.02
CA GLY A 137 50.85 26.94 14.98
C GLY A 137 51.18 28.44 14.98
N GLU A 138 52.44 28.84 15.22
CA GLU A 138 52.84 30.27 15.31
C GLU A 138 52.56 31.10 14.05
N LYS A 139 52.39 30.44 12.88
CA LYS A 139 51.98 31.06 11.60
C LYS A 139 50.46 31.01 11.35
N ALA A 140 49.66 30.56 12.31
CA ALA A 140 48.21 30.52 12.20
C ALA A 140 47.64 31.93 12.31
N MET A 141 47.77 32.69 11.22
CA MET A 141 47.12 33.98 11.08
C MET A 141 45.60 33.76 11.10
N PHE A 142 44.98 34.29 12.16
CA PHE A 142 43.56 34.56 12.33
C PHE A 142 42.74 34.47 11.04
N HIS A 143 42.16 33.31 10.77
CA HIS A 143 41.00 33.19 9.89
C HIS A 143 39.90 32.47 10.66
N SER A 144 39.42 33.18 11.67
CA SER A 144 38.10 32.99 12.24
C SER A 144 37.17 34.01 11.58
N VAL A 145 36.47 33.58 10.52
CA VAL A 145 35.19 34.13 10.08
C VAL A 145 34.30 32.94 9.74
#